data_AF-A0A5Y1WBD9-F1
#
_entry.id   AF-A0A5Y1WBD9-F1
#
_cell.length_a   1.000
_cell.length_b   1.000
_cell.length_c   1.000
_cell.angle_alpha   90.00
_cell.angle_beta   90.00
_cell.angle_gamma   90.00
#
_symmetry.space_group_name_H-M   'P 1'
#
loop_
_entity.id
_entity.type
_entity.pdbx_description
1 polymer ?
#
loop_
_entity_poly.entity_id
_entity_poly.type
_entity_poly.pdbx_seq_one_letter_code
_entity_poly.pdbx_strand_id
1 'polypeptide(L)'
;MQTIGDVELERVQRLLPDSALQLVDVLGWPATARLISAFGGATLSAKSGARAERSGGVHKLLRSVLTEDESKTLIHYLGGAPFYIPRCDQALRALRNARFLSELHQQQNSGHSTRQSLALLCPRYGISDRYAWRLIRERYNMQLLKSPTQVGLFD
;
A
#
# COMPACT_ATOMS: atom_id res chain seq x y z
N MET A 1 7.74 -3.65 8.10
CA MET A 1 6.71 -3.14 7.18
C MET A 1 6.88 -3.89 5.87
N GLN A 2 5.85 -4.59 5.37
CA GLN A 2 6.00 -5.33 4.11
C GLN A 2 6.13 -4.34 2.96
N THR A 3 7.14 -4.50 2.10
CA THR A 3 7.31 -3.69 0.89
C THR A 3 6.09 -3.87 -0.02
N ILE A 4 5.63 -2.79 -0.65
CA ILE A 4 4.51 -2.82 -1.61
C ILE A 4 5.08 -2.91 -3.01
N GLY A 5 4.62 -3.89 -3.80
CA GLY A 5 4.93 -3.98 -5.22
C GLY A 5 4.18 -2.95 -6.06
N ASP A 6 4.69 -2.66 -7.25
CA ASP A 6 4.08 -1.80 -8.26
C ASP A 6 2.67 -2.25 -8.66
N VAL A 7 2.51 -3.54 -9.00
CA VAL A 7 1.22 -4.16 -9.37
C VAL A 7 0.21 -4.07 -8.23
N GLU A 8 0.68 -4.11 -6.98
CA GLU A 8 -0.21 -4.00 -5.83
C GLU A 8 -0.68 -2.57 -5.62
N LEU A 9 0.21 -1.59 -5.77
CA LEU A 9 -0.17 -0.18 -5.66
C LEU A 9 -1.22 0.20 -6.73
N GLU A 10 -1.02 -0.26 -7.97
CA GLU A 10 -1.97 -0.04 -9.07
C GLU A 10 -3.37 -0.60 -8.78
N ARG A 11 -3.46 -1.81 -8.21
CA ARG A 11 -4.75 -2.44 -7.83
C ARG A 11 -5.59 -1.59 -6.87
N VAL A 12 -4.95 -0.73 -6.09
CA VAL A 12 -5.62 0.17 -5.13
C VAL A 12 -5.61 1.62 -5.56
N GLN A 13 -5.39 1.93 -6.85
CA GLN A 13 -5.32 3.31 -7.36
C GLN A 13 -6.51 4.18 -6.94
N ARG A 14 -7.72 3.60 -6.85
CA ARG A 14 -8.96 4.30 -6.47
C ARG A 14 -8.96 4.78 -5.01
N LEU A 15 -8.03 4.29 -4.19
CA LEU A 15 -7.85 4.66 -2.79
C LEU A 15 -6.62 5.55 -2.57
N LEU A 16 -5.91 5.89 -3.65
CA LEU A 16 -4.76 6.78 -3.58
C LEU A 16 -5.22 8.24 -3.61
N PRO A 17 -4.55 9.13 -2.85
CA PRO A 17 -4.78 10.56 -2.98
C PRO A 17 -4.23 11.06 -4.33
N ASP A 18 -4.77 12.17 -4.83
CA ASP A 18 -4.36 12.76 -6.12
C ASP A 18 -2.85 13.03 -6.19
N SER A 19 -2.23 13.46 -5.08
CA SER A 19 -0.79 13.68 -5.02
C SER A 19 0.04 12.41 -5.20
N ALA A 20 -0.49 11.23 -4.83
CA ALA A 20 0.18 9.96 -5.11
C ALA A 20 0.05 9.61 -6.60
N LEU A 21 -1.10 9.88 -7.22
CA LEU A 21 -1.30 9.66 -8.66
C LEU A 21 -0.39 10.57 -9.49
N GLN A 22 -0.20 11.83 -9.09
CA GLN A 22 0.77 12.72 -9.72
C GLN A 22 2.20 12.17 -9.66
N LEU A 23 2.60 11.56 -8.54
CA LEU A 23 3.90 10.90 -8.44
C LEU A 23 4.01 9.70 -9.39
N VAL A 24 2.91 8.96 -9.58
CA VAL A 24 2.85 7.87 -10.58
C VAL A 24 3.00 8.42 -11.99
N ASP A 25 2.36 9.54 -12.33
CA ASP A 25 2.49 10.15 -13.66
C ASP A 25 3.95 10.61 -13.94
N VAL A 26 4.67 11.02 -12.90
CA VAL A 26 6.05 11.52 -12.99
C VAL A 26 7.10 10.41 -12.96
N LEU A 27 6.93 9.41 -12.10
CA LEU A 27 7.95 8.39 -11.81
C LEU A 27 7.56 6.96 -12.23
N GLY A 28 6.31 6.75 -12.59
CA GLY A 28 5.72 5.44 -12.78
C GLY A 28 5.36 4.74 -11.45
N TRP A 29 4.63 3.64 -11.57
CA TRP A 29 4.20 2.81 -10.44
C TRP A 29 5.35 2.24 -9.60
N PRO A 30 6.43 1.68 -10.18
CA PRO A 30 7.47 1.03 -9.39
C PRO A 30 8.23 1.98 -8.47
N ALA A 31 8.67 3.12 -9.01
CA ALA A 31 9.37 4.14 -8.24
C ALA A 31 8.48 4.73 -7.15
N THR A 32 7.22 5.02 -7.48
CA THR A 32 6.25 5.57 -6.53
C THR A 32 5.94 4.60 -5.40
N ALA A 33 5.79 3.31 -5.68
CA ALA A 33 5.59 2.28 -4.67
C ALA A 33 6.77 2.18 -3.69
N ARG A 34 8.01 2.23 -4.19
CA ARG A 34 9.21 2.28 -3.34
C ARG A 34 9.25 3.55 -2.49
N LEU A 35 8.93 4.70 -3.09
CA LEU A 35 8.95 5.99 -2.42
C LEU A 35 7.92 6.06 -1.28
N ILE A 36 6.67 5.66 -1.52
CA ILE A 36 5.62 5.61 -0.49
C ILE A 36 5.99 4.59 0.60
N SER A 37 6.52 3.43 0.22
CA SER A 37 6.94 2.40 1.18
C SER A 37 8.05 2.88 2.12
N ALA A 38 8.98 3.70 1.64
CA ALA A 38 10.11 4.17 2.44
C ALA A 38 9.81 5.46 3.20
N PHE A 39 9.07 6.40 2.59
CA PHE A 39 8.94 7.78 3.09
C PHE A 39 7.50 8.27 3.23
N GLY A 40 6.49 7.41 3.08
CA GLY A 40 5.09 7.77 3.27
C GLY A 40 4.87 8.51 4.59
N GLY A 41 4.38 9.75 4.52
CA GLY A 41 4.16 10.63 5.66
C GLY A 41 5.31 11.57 6.01
N ALA A 42 6.41 11.55 5.27
CA ALA A 42 7.51 12.48 5.43
C ALA A 42 7.43 13.63 4.41
N THR A 43 7.87 14.82 4.82
CA THR A 43 8.20 15.90 3.91
C THR A 43 9.69 15.81 3.58
N LEU A 44 10.01 15.67 2.30
CA LEU A 44 11.38 15.60 1.81
C LEU A 44 11.74 16.93 1.16
N SER A 45 13.00 17.37 1.31
CA SER A 45 13.55 18.53 0.61
C SER A 45 14.88 18.10 0.02
N ALA A 46 14.90 17.93 -1.31
CA ALA A 46 16.09 17.50 -2.02
C ALA A 46 16.45 18.56 -3.07
N LYS A 47 17.71 18.98 -3.06
CA LYS A 47 18.29 19.88 -4.06
C LYS A 47 19.19 19.07 -4.99
N SER A 48 19.25 19.42 -6.26
CA SER A 48 20.12 18.78 -7.25
C SER A 48 21.49 19.47 -7.37
N GLY A 49 22.43 18.79 -8.05
CA GLY A 49 23.74 19.34 -8.42
C GLY A 49 24.64 19.66 -7.22
N ALA A 50 25.44 20.73 -7.33
CA ALA A 50 26.35 21.19 -6.26
C ALA A 50 25.63 21.61 -4.95
N ARG A 51 24.30 21.56 -4.90
CA ARG A 51 23.50 21.83 -3.71
C ARG A 51 22.99 20.56 -3.03
N ALA A 52 23.24 19.38 -3.60
CA ALA A 52 22.78 18.11 -3.06
C ALA A 52 23.28 17.86 -1.62
N GLU A 53 24.53 18.21 -1.32
CA GLU A 53 25.10 18.09 0.03
C GLU A 53 24.44 19.03 1.05
N ARG A 54 23.80 20.10 0.58
CA ARG A 54 23.02 21.05 1.40
C ARG A 54 21.59 20.56 1.68
N SER A 55 21.26 19.31 1.36
CA SER A 55 19.94 18.69 1.63
C SER A 55 19.86 18.01 3.01
N GLY A 56 20.86 18.19 3.88
CA GLY A 56 20.88 17.58 5.22
C GLY A 56 20.82 16.04 5.22
N GLY A 57 21.32 15.39 4.17
CA GLY A 57 21.30 13.93 4.01
C GLY A 57 20.07 13.36 3.29
N VAL A 58 19.02 14.14 3.03
CA VAL A 58 17.79 13.67 2.33
C VAL A 58 18.09 13.14 0.92
N HIS A 59 19.05 13.74 0.23
CA HIS A 59 19.49 13.26 -1.08
C HIS A 59 20.05 11.82 -1.03
N LYS A 60 20.74 11.45 0.05
CA LYS A 60 21.26 10.08 0.25
C LYS A 60 20.12 9.10 0.53
N LEU A 61 19.10 9.52 1.28
CA LEU A 61 17.90 8.73 1.54
C LEU A 61 17.10 8.47 0.25
N LEU A 62 16.93 9.48 -0.60
CA LEU A 62 16.29 9.28 -1.90
C LEU A 62 17.06 8.27 -2.76
N ARG A 63 18.40 8.36 -2.81
CA ARG A 63 19.25 7.42 -3.56
C ARG A 63 19.22 5.98 -3.03
N SER A 64 18.79 5.73 -1.78
CA SER A 64 18.62 4.35 -1.29
C SER A 64 17.32 3.70 -1.78
N VAL A 65 16.44 4.45 -2.42
CA VAL A 65 15.09 4.01 -2.82
C VAL A 65 14.84 4.22 -4.30
N LEU A 66 15.37 5.31 -4.86
CA LEU A 66 15.25 5.72 -6.24
C LEU A 66 16.60 5.62 -6.95
N THR A 67 16.55 5.34 -8.25
CA THR A 67 17.70 5.49 -9.13
C THR A 67 18.07 6.96 -9.28
N GLU A 68 19.24 7.22 -9.87
CA GLU A 68 19.69 8.58 -10.13
C GLU A 68 18.72 9.34 -11.06
N ASP A 69 18.21 8.67 -12.10
CA ASP A 69 17.33 9.29 -13.09
C ASP A 69 15.92 9.53 -12.53
N GLU A 70 15.39 8.59 -11.74
CA GLU A 70 14.14 8.80 -10.98
C GLU A 70 14.28 9.97 -10.00
N SER A 71 15.41 10.06 -9.29
CA SER A 71 15.69 11.16 -8.35
C SER A 71 15.76 12.51 -9.07
N LYS A 72 16.44 12.58 -10.22
CA LYS A 72 16.50 13.80 -11.04
C LYS A 72 15.12 14.20 -11.56
N THR A 73 14.33 13.24 -12.04
CA THR A 73 12.97 13.46 -12.53
C THR A 73 12.08 14.03 -11.43
N LEU A 74 12.14 13.43 -10.22
CA LEU A 74 11.40 13.92 -9.05
C LEU A 74 11.83 15.33 -8.66
N ILE A 75 13.14 15.59 -8.52
CA ILE A 75 13.65 16.92 -8.13
C ILE A 75 13.30 17.98 -9.17
N HIS A 76 13.33 17.63 -10.46
CA HIS A 76 12.95 18.53 -11.54
C HIS A 76 11.46 18.89 -11.47
N TYR A 77 10.58 17.89 -11.32
CA TYR A 77 9.14 18.09 -11.17
C TYR A 77 8.80 19.02 -9.98
N LEU A 78 9.52 18.87 -8.87
CA LEU A 78 9.27 19.63 -7.65
C LEU A 78 9.92 21.03 -7.61
N GLY A 79 10.79 21.34 -8.58
CA GLY A 79 11.53 22.61 -8.59
C GLY A 79 12.43 22.84 -7.37
N GLY A 80 12.83 21.78 -6.66
CA GLY A 80 13.63 21.86 -5.43
C GLY A 80 12.89 22.38 -4.20
N ALA A 81 11.56 22.50 -4.25
CA ALA A 81 10.74 22.80 -3.08
C ALA A 81 10.59 21.57 -2.15
N PRO A 82 10.36 21.77 -0.84
CA PRO A 82 9.94 20.68 0.03
C PRO A 82 8.63 20.07 -0.46
N PHE A 83 8.54 18.74 -0.44
CA PHE A 83 7.38 18.00 -0.93
C PHE A 83 6.99 16.90 0.03
N TYR A 84 5.69 16.75 0.25
CA TYR A 84 5.13 15.74 1.12
C TYR A 84 4.89 14.44 0.36
N ILE A 85 5.37 13.31 0.91
CA ILE A 85 5.05 11.97 0.40
C ILE A 85 3.74 11.51 1.04
N PRO A 86 2.68 11.25 0.26
CA PRO A 86 1.41 10.79 0.81
C PRO A 86 1.55 9.44 1.50
N ARG A 87 1.00 9.32 2.72
CA ARG A 87 1.00 8.07 3.51
C ARG A 87 0.25 6.91 2.86
N CYS A 88 -0.75 7.23 2.03
CA CYS A 88 -1.61 6.27 1.36
C CYS A 88 -2.26 5.24 2.31
N ASP A 89 -2.53 5.60 3.57
CA ASP A 89 -2.95 4.65 4.62
C ASP A 89 -4.16 3.79 4.22
N GLN A 90 -5.15 4.39 3.56
CA GLN A 90 -6.35 3.66 3.13
C GLN A 90 -6.01 2.57 2.12
N ALA A 91 -5.23 2.92 1.10
CA ALA A 91 -4.74 1.99 0.09
C ALA A 91 -3.87 0.89 0.71
N LEU A 92 -2.92 1.25 1.58
CA LEU A 92 -2.03 0.29 2.24
C LEU A 92 -2.78 -0.65 3.19
N ARG A 93 -3.77 -0.13 3.93
CA ARG A 93 -4.66 -0.95 4.75
C ARG A 93 -5.47 -1.92 3.89
N ALA A 94 -5.99 -1.46 2.75
CA ALA A 94 -6.73 -2.33 1.83
C ALA A 94 -5.85 -3.47 1.30
N LEU A 95 -4.61 -3.18 0.90
CA LEU A 95 -3.63 -4.20 0.47
C LEU A 95 -3.31 -5.19 1.58
N ARG A 96 -3.01 -4.70 2.79
CA ARG A 96 -2.75 -5.54 3.96
C ARG A 96 -3.93 -6.47 4.23
N ASN A 97 -5.15 -5.95 4.22
CA ASN A 97 -6.36 -6.73 4.50
C ASN A 97 -6.61 -7.77 3.40
N ALA A 98 -6.35 -7.43 2.14
CA ALA A 98 -6.47 -8.37 1.02
C ALA A 98 -5.46 -9.53 1.14
N ARG A 99 -4.19 -9.23 1.45
CA ARG A 99 -3.15 -10.25 1.70
C ARG A 99 -3.53 -11.16 2.87
N PHE A 100 -3.96 -10.56 3.98
CA PHE A 100 -4.42 -11.30 5.15
C PHE A 100 -5.55 -12.29 4.81
N LEU A 101 -6.59 -11.84 4.11
CA LEU A 101 -7.72 -12.70 3.73
C LEU A 101 -7.31 -13.81 2.74
N SER A 102 -6.40 -13.50 1.81
CA SER A 102 -5.85 -14.49 0.88
C SER A 102 -5.07 -15.58 1.62
N GLU A 103 -4.21 -15.20 2.56
CA GLU A 103 -3.41 -16.16 3.33
C GLU A 103 -4.27 -16.95 4.32
N LEU A 104 -5.29 -16.33 4.92
CA LEU A 104 -6.27 -17.03 5.73
C LEU A 104 -6.98 -18.13 4.93
N HIS A 105 -7.42 -17.81 3.71
CA HIS A 105 -8.06 -18.79 2.82
C HIS A 105 -7.10 -19.93 2.44
N GLN A 106 -5.82 -19.63 2.20
CA GLN A 106 -4.80 -20.66 1.97
C GLN A 106 -4.63 -21.58 3.19
N GLN A 107 -4.57 -21.03 4.40
CA GLN A 107 -4.46 -21.83 5.63
C GLN A 107 -5.65 -22.79 5.82
N GLN A 108 -6.87 -22.30 5.53
CA GLN A 108 -8.09 -23.10 5.58
C GLN A 108 -8.08 -24.22 4.54
N ASN A 109 -7.64 -23.95 3.31
CA ASN A 109 -7.49 -24.97 2.26
C ASN A 109 -6.44 -26.03 2.61
N SER A 110 -5.45 -25.68 3.41
CA SER A 110 -4.47 -26.61 3.98
C SER A 110 -4.99 -27.35 5.24
N GLY A 111 -6.26 -27.21 5.59
CA GLY A 111 -6.90 -27.93 6.69
C GLY A 111 -6.79 -27.27 8.08
N HIS A 112 -6.19 -26.08 8.19
CA HIS A 112 -6.11 -25.40 9.48
C HIS A 112 -7.46 -24.77 9.87
N SER A 113 -7.80 -24.87 11.15
CA SER A 113 -8.99 -24.19 11.66
C SER A 113 -8.82 -22.67 11.60
N THR A 114 -9.92 -21.94 11.37
CA THR A 114 -9.89 -20.46 11.36
C THR A 114 -9.26 -19.90 12.62
N ARG A 115 -9.58 -20.45 13.81
CA ARG A 115 -9.00 -20.01 15.08
C ARG A 115 -7.47 -20.15 15.11
N GLN A 116 -6.95 -21.29 14.65
CA GLN A 116 -5.51 -21.52 14.56
C GLN A 116 -4.85 -20.55 13.58
N SER A 117 -5.45 -20.33 12.40
CA SER A 117 -4.93 -19.39 11.42
C SER A 117 -4.95 -17.95 11.95
N LEU A 118 -5.99 -17.53 12.66
CA LEU A 118 -6.06 -16.21 13.27
C LEU A 118 -4.98 -16.00 14.34
N ALA A 119 -4.73 -17.00 15.19
CA ALA A 119 -3.67 -16.94 16.20
C ALA A 119 -2.28 -16.71 15.57
N LEU A 120 -2.02 -17.28 14.39
CA LEU A 120 -0.77 -17.10 13.66
C LEU A 120 -0.72 -15.78 12.86
N LEU A 121 -1.78 -15.47 12.12
CA LEU A 121 -1.76 -14.39 11.12
C LEU A 121 -2.01 -13.02 11.74
N CYS A 122 -2.83 -12.90 12.78
CA CYS A 122 -3.14 -11.61 13.40
C CYS A 122 -1.89 -10.85 13.88
N PRO A 123 -0.95 -11.46 14.64
CA PRO A 123 0.31 -10.81 15.01
C PRO A 123 1.17 -10.44 13.81
N ARG A 124 1.29 -11.32 12.82
CA ARG A 124 2.12 -11.10 11.62
C ARG A 124 1.63 -9.93 10.77
N TYR A 125 0.31 -9.73 10.68
CA TYR A 125 -0.30 -8.62 9.95
C TYR A 125 -0.54 -7.38 10.84
N GLY A 126 -0.24 -7.44 12.13
CA GLY A 126 -0.46 -6.33 13.07
C GLY A 126 -1.94 -5.95 13.18
N ILE A 127 -2.83 -6.95 13.25
CA ILE A 127 -4.27 -6.75 13.44
C ILE A 127 -4.78 -7.54 14.65
N SER A 128 -5.84 -7.04 15.28
CA SER A 128 -6.49 -7.77 16.36
C SER A 128 -7.42 -8.86 15.82
N ASP A 129 -7.63 -9.90 16.62
CA ASP A 129 -8.58 -10.98 16.32
C ASP A 129 -9.99 -10.42 16.02
N ARG A 130 -10.45 -9.47 16.84
CA ARG A 130 -11.73 -8.75 16.62
C ARG A 130 -11.79 -8.08 15.24
N TYR A 131 -10.70 -7.45 14.80
CA TYR A 131 -10.67 -6.82 13.49
C TYR A 131 -10.64 -7.86 12.37
N ALA A 132 -9.91 -8.96 12.53
CA ALA A 132 -9.91 -10.06 11.58
C ALA A 132 -11.31 -10.64 11.37
N TRP A 133 -12.08 -10.89 12.43
CA TRP A 133 -13.47 -11.34 12.31
C TRP A 133 -14.36 -10.33 11.59
N ARG A 134 -14.14 -9.02 11.81
CA ARG A 134 -14.82 -7.98 11.04
C ARG A 134 -14.52 -8.10 9.55
N LEU A 135 -13.24 -8.25 9.18
CA LEU A 135 -12.84 -8.42 7.77
C LEU A 135 -13.46 -9.66 7.12
N ILE A 136 -13.49 -10.79 7.84
CA ILE A 136 -14.11 -12.04 7.36
C ILE A 136 -15.61 -11.80 7.07
N ARG A 137 -16.31 -11.15 8.00
CA ARG A 137 -17.74 -10.84 7.85
C ARG A 137 -18.01 -9.88 6.70
N GLU A 138 -17.22 -8.82 6.57
CA GLU A 138 -17.32 -7.86 5.46
C GLU A 138 -17.11 -8.57 4.12
N ARG A 139 -16.12 -9.47 4.03
CA ARG A 139 -15.85 -10.27 2.83
C ARG A 139 -17.01 -11.20 2.48
N TYR A 140 -17.58 -11.89 3.46
CA TYR A 140 -18.74 -12.76 3.28
C TYR A 140 -19.97 -11.98 2.79
N ASN A 141 -20.29 -10.85 3.44
CA ASN A 141 -21.41 -9.99 3.04
C ASN A 141 -21.24 -9.47 1.61
N MET A 142 -20.02 -9.06 1.23
CA MET A 142 -19.71 -8.66 -0.14
C MET A 142 -19.89 -9.78 -1.16
N GLN A 143 -19.66 -11.04 -0.78
CA GLN A 143 -19.88 -12.19 -1.66
C GLN A 143 -21.39 -12.47 -1.83
N LEU A 144 -22.16 -12.40 -0.75
CA LEU A 144 -23.62 -12.54 -0.79
C LEU A 144 -24.31 -11.48 -1.66
N LEU A 145 -23.85 -10.23 -1.60
CA LEU A 145 -24.38 -9.15 -2.45
C LEU A 145 -24.08 -9.35 -3.95
N LYS A 146 -23.08 -10.18 -4.28
CA LYS A 146 -22.66 -10.46 -5.66
C LYS A 146 -23.27 -11.73 -6.24
N SER A 147 -23.80 -12.63 -5.39
CA SER A 147 -24.61 -13.74 -5.87
C SER A 147 -25.98 -13.22 -6.32
N PRO A 148 -26.50 -13.66 -7.49
CA PRO A 148 -27.88 -13.36 -7.85
C PRO A 148 -28.76 -13.90 -6.72
N THR A 149 -29.51 -13.01 -6.09
CA THR A 149 -30.44 -13.36 -5.02
C THR A 149 -31.33 -14.47 -5.56
N GLN A 150 -31.33 -15.63 -4.91
CA GLN A 150 -32.23 -16.72 -5.22
C GLN A 150 -33.65 -16.17 -5.01
N VAL A 151 -34.30 -15.75 -6.10
CA VAL A 151 -35.71 -15.35 -6.12
C VAL A 151 -36.50 -16.57 -5.63
N GLY A 152 -37.39 -16.32 -4.68
CA GLY A 152 -37.92 -17.30 -3.74
C GLY A 152 -38.45 -18.59 -4.35
N LEU A 153 -38.14 -19.70 -3.69
CA LEU A 153 -38.81 -20.98 -3.85
C LEU A 153 -39.84 -21.12 -2.73
N PHE A 154 -40.89 -20.29 -2.80
CA PHE A 154 -42.14 -20.47 -2.07
C PHE A 154 -43.26 -19.94 -2.97
N ASP A 155 -43.76 -20.81 -3.83
CA ASP A 155 -45.13 -20.81 -4.36
C ASP A 155 -45.64 -22.25 -4.27
#